data_AF-A0A932TD47-F1
#
_entry.id   AF-A0A932TD47-F1
#
_cell.length_a   1.000
_cell.length_b   1.000
_cell.length_c   1.000
_cell.angle_alpha   90.00
_cell.angle_beta   90.00
_cell.angle_gamma   90.00
#
_symmetry.space_group_name_H-M   'P 1'
#
loop_
_entity.id
_entity.type
_entity.pdbx_description
1 polymer ?
#
loop_
_entity_poly.entity_id
_entity_poly.type
_entity_poly.pdbx_seq_one_letter_code
_entity_poly.pdbx_strand_id
1 'polypeptide(L)'
;MRTIGYLVLAAITVLLVGCGKPSALPESAIPGSPPPPGRSANEAQVQACVSRLRSYWSALQKYTARHKGKLPSAASTSQLVEKLGDDAPRDESREPAFGCPSSLLPYRWNENLNGKLLREIPDANQVPLVFDDPYTGDHGDRQCAVLYADGHTAVVSTDRLEKQMEALSPVSASESRGAKD
;
A
#
# COMPACT_ATOMS: atom_id res chain seq x y z
N MET A 1 39.40 3.79 48.70
CA MET A 1 39.42 2.36 48.31
C MET A 1 38.88 2.26 46.89
N ARG A 2 39.71 1.78 45.95
CA ARG A 2 39.41 1.65 44.53
C ARG A 2 38.94 0.22 44.26
N THR A 3 37.81 0.05 43.58
CA THR A 3 37.44 -1.24 42.99
C THR A 3 37.02 -1.02 41.55
N ILE A 4 37.83 -1.54 40.64
CA ILE A 4 37.68 -1.58 39.19
C ILE A 4 36.91 -2.87 38.88
N GLY A 5 35.84 -2.79 38.09
CA GLY A 5 34.99 -3.92 37.71
C GLY A 5 34.81 -3.99 36.19
N TYR A 6 35.10 -5.16 35.63
CA TYR A 6 35.50 -5.42 34.24
C TYR A 6 34.44 -5.20 33.15
N LEU A 7 34.92 -4.68 32.02
CA LEU A 7 34.25 -4.59 30.72
C LEU A 7 34.36 -5.95 30.01
N VAL A 8 33.24 -6.59 29.64
CA VAL A 8 33.22 -7.81 28.81
C VAL A 8 32.93 -7.41 27.37
N LEU A 9 33.96 -7.39 26.53
CA LEU A 9 33.80 -7.30 25.07
C LEU A 9 33.50 -8.71 24.52
N ALA A 10 32.32 -8.88 23.93
CA ALA A 10 32.03 -10.04 23.10
C ALA A 10 32.60 -9.82 21.70
N ALA A 11 33.61 -10.63 21.33
CA ALA A 11 34.15 -10.71 19.99
C ALA A 11 33.20 -11.55 19.12
N ILE A 12 32.62 -10.93 18.08
CA ILE A 12 31.88 -11.65 17.04
C ILE A 12 32.82 -11.85 15.86
N THR A 13 33.25 -13.09 15.66
CA THR A 13 34.00 -13.55 14.50
C THR A 13 33.03 -13.81 13.35
N VAL A 14 33.00 -12.95 12.34
CA VAL A 14 32.32 -13.24 11.06
C VAL A 14 33.31 -13.92 10.13
N LEU A 15 33.08 -15.19 9.84
CA LEU A 15 33.81 -15.97 8.84
C LEU A 15 33.43 -15.50 7.43
N LEU A 16 34.42 -14.94 6.74
CA LEU A 16 34.44 -14.70 5.30
C LEU A 16 34.47 -16.03 4.55
N VAL A 17 33.41 -16.36 3.82
CA VAL A 17 33.48 -17.31 2.71
C VAL A 17 33.43 -16.51 1.43
N GLY A 18 34.59 -16.38 0.80
CA GLY A 18 34.73 -15.84 -0.55
C GLY A 18 34.31 -16.89 -1.58
N CYS A 19 33.42 -16.50 -2.48
CA CYS A 19 33.30 -17.12 -3.80
C CYS A 19 33.78 -16.10 -4.83
N GLY A 20 34.77 -16.55 -5.61
CA GLY A 20 35.54 -15.75 -6.55
C GLY A 20 34.70 -15.15 -7.68
N LYS A 21 35.19 -13.97 -8.05
CA LYS A 21 34.84 -13.17 -9.21
C LYS A 21 35.33 -13.85 -10.50
N PRO A 22 34.58 -13.78 -11.61
CA PRO A 22 35.19 -13.54 -12.89
C PRO A 22 34.98 -12.07 -13.27
N SER A 23 36.10 -11.38 -13.48
CA SER A 23 36.15 -10.09 -14.16
C SER A 23 35.57 -10.26 -15.57
N ALA A 24 34.37 -9.76 -15.80
CA ALA A 24 33.95 -9.39 -17.13
C ALA A 24 34.51 -7.98 -17.42
N LEU A 25 35.27 -7.89 -18.50
CA LEU A 25 35.81 -6.67 -19.09
C LEU A 25 34.69 -5.66 -19.39
N PRO A 26 34.98 -4.35 -19.52
CA PRO A 26 33.99 -3.39 -20.01
C PRO A 26 33.67 -3.75 -21.46
N GLU A 27 32.53 -4.42 -21.67
CA GLU A 27 32.04 -4.72 -23.01
C GLU A 27 31.66 -3.40 -23.67
N SER A 28 32.50 -2.99 -24.62
CA SER A 28 32.22 -1.95 -25.60
C SER A 28 30.76 -2.03 -26.01
N ALA A 29 30.07 -0.90 -25.92
CA ALA A 29 28.75 -0.70 -26.50
C ALA A 29 28.77 -1.15 -27.97
N ILE A 30 28.22 -2.33 -28.25
CA ILE A 30 27.89 -2.77 -29.60
C ILE A 30 26.62 -1.99 -29.97
N PRO A 31 26.66 -1.08 -30.95
CA PRO A 31 25.45 -0.47 -31.47
C PRO A 31 24.63 -1.57 -32.17
N GLY A 32 23.58 -2.06 -31.51
CA GLY A 32 22.71 -3.10 -32.07
C GLY A 32 22.28 -4.21 -31.11
N SER A 33 22.78 -4.25 -29.87
CA SER A 33 22.22 -5.17 -28.86
C SER A 33 20.83 -4.68 -28.42
N PRO A 34 19.75 -5.45 -28.63
CA PRO A 34 18.44 -5.09 -28.10
C PRO A 34 18.52 -4.96 -26.58
N PRO A 35 17.80 -4.02 -25.96
CA PRO A 35 17.73 -3.92 -24.51
C PRO A 35 17.28 -5.28 -23.93
N PRO A 36 17.75 -5.66 -22.72
CA PRO A 36 17.28 -6.87 -22.06
C PRO A 36 15.75 -6.88 -22.05
N PRO A 37 15.09 -8.04 -22.30
CA PRO A 37 13.65 -8.11 -22.44
C PRO A 37 12.97 -7.43 -21.26
N GLY A 38 12.23 -6.37 -21.60
CA GLY A 38 11.81 -5.34 -20.68
C GLY A 38 10.83 -5.84 -19.63
N ARG A 39 10.97 -5.27 -18.44
CA ARG A 39 9.78 -4.90 -17.66
C ARG A 39 8.90 -4.10 -18.59
N SER A 40 7.75 -4.65 -18.97
CA SER A 40 6.80 -3.93 -19.83
C SER A 40 6.48 -2.58 -19.18
N ALA A 41 6.18 -1.54 -19.96
CA ALA A 41 5.78 -0.24 -19.42
C ALA A 41 4.67 -0.37 -18.35
N ASN A 42 3.82 -1.40 -18.49
CA ASN A 42 2.78 -1.76 -17.53
C ASN A 42 3.34 -2.16 -16.16
N GLU A 43 4.43 -2.94 -16.09
CA GLU A 43 5.02 -3.37 -14.81
C GLU A 43 5.57 -2.16 -14.02
N ALA A 44 6.23 -1.22 -14.69
CA ALA A 44 6.73 0.00 -14.05
C ALA A 44 5.58 0.88 -13.52
N GLN A 45 4.49 0.98 -14.27
CA GLN A 45 3.31 1.75 -13.86
C GLN A 45 2.55 1.09 -12.69
N VAL A 46 2.39 -0.24 -12.70
CA VAL A 46 1.83 -1.00 -11.56
C VAL A 46 2.67 -0.79 -10.30
N GLN A 47 4.00 -0.85 -10.42
CA GLN A 47 4.90 -0.55 -9.28
C GLN A 47 4.73 0.88 -8.77
N ALA A 48 4.46 1.85 -9.64
CA ALA A 48 4.18 3.22 -9.23
C ALA A 48 2.86 3.34 -8.46
N CYS A 49 1.81 2.58 -8.84
CA CYS A 49 0.57 2.53 -8.08
C CYS A 49 0.79 1.92 -6.68
N VAL A 50 1.48 0.78 -6.61
CA VAL A 50 1.87 0.15 -5.34
C VAL A 50 2.71 1.10 -4.47
N SER A 51 3.64 1.84 -5.05
CA SER A 51 4.45 2.82 -4.32
C SER A 51 3.60 3.95 -3.73
N ARG A 52 2.61 4.46 -4.48
CA ARG A 52 1.68 5.49 -3.96
C ARG A 52 0.83 4.94 -2.81
N LEU A 53 0.36 3.70 -2.91
CA LEU A 53 -0.39 3.04 -1.83
C LEU A 53 0.45 2.86 -0.56
N ARG A 54 1.75 2.55 -0.69
CA ARG A 54 2.67 2.54 0.46
C ARG A 54 2.85 3.92 1.08
N SER A 55 2.84 4.98 0.29
CA SER A 55 2.84 6.36 0.80
C SER A 55 1.54 6.66 1.57
N TYR A 56 0.39 6.20 1.09
CA TYR A 56 -0.87 6.29 1.84
C TYR A 56 -0.77 5.59 3.20
N TRP A 57 -0.18 4.39 3.23
CA TRP A 57 0.03 3.68 4.50
C TRP A 57 0.90 4.48 5.48
N SER A 58 2.03 5.01 5.02
CA SER A 58 2.90 5.86 5.85
C SER A 58 2.14 7.08 6.41
N ALA A 59 1.33 7.73 5.58
CA ALA A 59 0.49 8.85 6.01
C ALA A 59 -0.55 8.44 7.07
N LEU A 60 -1.21 7.30 6.86
CA LEU A 60 -2.18 6.73 7.79
C LEU A 60 -1.54 6.32 9.12
N GLN A 61 -0.32 5.77 9.10
CA GLN A 61 0.43 5.45 10.32
C GLN A 61 0.72 6.71 11.15
N LYS A 62 1.18 7.78 10.50
CA LYS A 62 1.39 9.07 11.18
C LYS A 62 0.09 9.66 11.73
N TYR A 63 -0.99 9.60 10.95
CA TYR A 63 -2.30 10.04 11.39
C TYR A 63 -2.77 9.24 12.61
N THR A 64 -2.79 7.91 12.53
CA THR A 64 -3.24 7.04 13.61
C THR A 64 -2.40 7.21 14.87
N ALA A 65 -1.08 7.44 14.75
CA ALA A 65 -0.22 7.77 15.90
C ALA A 65 -0.67 9.05 16.62
N ARG A 66 -1.10 10.09 15.90
CA ARG A 66 -1.65 11.34 16.48
C ARG A 66 -3.07 11.20 17.01
N HIS A 67 -3.84 10.26 16.43
CA HIS A 67 -5.28 10.10 16.70
C HIS A 67 -5.62 8.83 17.49
N LYS A 68 -4.72 8.41 18.41
CA LYS A 68 -4.93 7.28 19.33
C LYS A 68 -5.30 5.96 18.61
N GLY A 69 -4.69 5.71 17.45
CA GLY A 69 -4.90 4.51 16.64
C GLY A 69 -6.13 4.56 15.72
N LYS A 70 -6.87 5.67 15.68
CA LYS A 70 -8.07 5.80 14.83
C LYS A 70 -7.71 6.17 13.41
N LEU A 71 -8.39 5.54 12.46
CA LEU A 71 -8.38 5.94 11.05
C LEU A 71 -9.10 7.29 10.86
N PRO A 72 -8.79 8.03 9.79
CA PRO A 72 -9.54 9.23 9.44
C PRO A 72 -11.04 8.93 9.28
N SER A 73 -11.88 9.88 9.71
CA SER A 73 -13.30 9.86 9.33
C SER A 73 -13.44 10.66 8.04
N ALA A 74 -13.51 9.95 6.91
CA ALA A 74 -13.53 10.52 5.57
C ALA A 74 -14.55 9.78 4.68
N ALA A 75 -15.50 10.50 4.09
CA ALA A 75 -16.48 9.89 3.20
C ALA A 75 -15.95 9.62 1.78
N SER A 76 -14.74 10.08 1.46
CA SER A 76 -14.13 9.93 0.14
C SER A 76 -12.60 10.07 0.23
N THR A 77 -11.91 9.69 -0.84
CA THR A 77 -10.45 9.87 -0.97
C THR A 77 -10.04 11.34 -0.88
N SER A 78 -10.85 12.26 -1.42
CA SER A 78 -10.59 13.70 -1.30
C SER A 78 -10.61 14.16 0.15
N GLN A 79 -11.62 13.75 0.92
CA GLN A 79 -11.67 14.04 2.36
C GLN A 79 -10.55 13.33 3.12
N LEU A 80 -10.16 12.12 2.72
CA LEU A 80 -9.02 11.42 3.31
C LEU A 80 -7.75 12.25 3.16
N VAL A 81 -7.46 12.73 1.95
CA VAL A 81 -6.31 13.60 1.66
C VAL A 81 -6.35 14.86 2.50
N GLU A 82 -7.50 15.53 2.62
CA GLU A 82 -7.66 16.70 3.50
C GLU A 82 -7.35 16.39 4.97
N LYS A 83 -7.79 15.23 5.48
CA LYS A 83 -7.50 14.81 6.86
C LYS A 83 -6.03 14.45 7.07
N LEU A 84 -5.37 13.91 6.06
CA LEU A 84 -3.94 13.59 6.10
C LEU A 84 -3.08 14.87 6.04
N GLY A 85 -3.57 15.94 5.41
CA GLY A 85 -2.90 17.23 5.33
C GLY A 85 -1.53 17.11 4.66
N ASP A 86 -0.49 17.64 5.31
CA ASP A 86 0.89 17.61 4.77
C ASP A 86 1.47 16.20 4.62
N ASP A 87 0.92 15.21 5.32
CA ASP A 87 1.34 13.82 5.20
C ASP A 87 0.71 13.11 3.99
N ALA A 88 -0.27 13.71 3.31
CA ALA A 88 -0.94 13.09 2.16
C ALA A 88 0.06 12.77 1.03
N PRO A 89 -0.09 11.63 0.33
CA PRO A 89 0.75 11.32 -0.83
C PRO A 89 0.65 12.40 -1.90
N ARG A 90 1.79 12.75 -2.49
CA ARG A 90 1.89 13.75 -3.55
C ARG A 90 2.44 13.13 -4.84
N ASP A 91 2.05 13.69 -5.98
CA ASP A 91 2.59 13.35 -7.29
C ASP A 91 3.90 14.11 -7.58
N GLU A 92 4.42 13.97 -8.79
CA GLU A 92 5.66 14.63 -9.22
C GLU A 92 5.54 16.17 -9.25
N SER A 93 4.33 16.68 -9.44
CA SER A 93 4.01 18.11 -9.38
C SER A 93 3.83 18.63 -7.95
N ARG A 94 4.00 17.76 -6.95
CA ARG A 94 3.76 18.01 -5.52
C ARG A 94 2.28 18.26 -5.18
N GLU A 95 1.37 17.92 -6.09
CA GLU A 95 -0.06 17.96 -5.83
C GLU A 95 -0.52 16.65 -5.17
N PRO A 96 -1.62 16.64 -4.41
CA PRO A 96 -2.09 15.40 -3.81
C PRO A 96 -2.39 14.33 -4.87
N ALA A 97 -1.87 13.12 -4.65
CA ALA A 97 -1.97 12.03 -5.62
C ALA A 97 -3.33 11.31 -5.50
N PHE A 98 -4.32 11.76 -6.27
CA PHE A 98 -5.68 11.21 -6.21
C PHE A 98 -5.91 9.93 -7.01
N GLY A 99 -4.97 9.49 -7.85
CA GLY A 99 -5.19 8.34 -8.75
C GLY A 99 -3.95 7.47 -8.98
N CYS A 100 -4.19 6.31 -9.59
CA CYS A 100 -3.14 5.39 -10.00
C CYS A 100 -2.50 5.88 -11.31
N PRO A 101 -1.16 6.02 -11.37
CA PRO A 101 -0.47 6.47 -12.59
C PRO A 101 -0.57 5.48 -13.76
N SER A 102 -0.96 4.23 -13.51
CA SER A 102 -1.13 3.19 -14.54
C SER A 102 -2.46 3.32 -15.26
N SER A 103 -3.55 3.32 -14.50
CA SER A 103 -4.92 3.30 -15.01
C SER A 103 -5.49 4.71 -15.22
N LEU A 104 -4.87 5.72 -14.60
CA LEU A 104 -5.41 7.08 -14.44
C LEU A 104 -6.74 7.12 -13.67
N LEU A 105 -7.17 6.00 -13.10
CA LEU A 105 -8.37 5.92 -12.29
C LEU A 105 -8.10 6.49 -10.89
N PRO A 106 -9.12 7.10 -10.27
CA PRO A 106 -9.00 7.60 -8.92
C PRO A 106 -8.77 6.45 -7.94
N TYR A 107 -8.02 6.73 -6.87
CA TYR A 107 -8.04 5.88 -5.70
C TYR A 107 -9.36 6.07 -4.96
N ARG A 108 -9.88 4.98 -4.41
CA ARG A 108 -11.03 4.93 -3.53
C ARG A 108 -10.62 4.54 -2.12
N TRP A 109 -11.23 5.22 -1.15
CA TRP A 109 -11.11 4.94 0.27
C TRP A 109 -12.25 4.03 0.73
N ASN A 110 -11.97 3.07 1.61
CA ASN A 110 -12.99 2.26 2.25
C ASN A 110 -13.66 3.03 3.41
N GLU A 111 -14.71 3.77 3.09
CA GLU A 111 -15.50 4.57 4.04
C GLU A 111 -16.15 3.76 5.18
N ASN A 112 -16.31 2.45 5.04
CA ASN A 112 -16.82 1.59 6.11
C ASN A 112 -15.86 1.53 7.32
N LEU A 113 -14.61 1.97 7.15
CA LEU A 113 -13.58 1.97 8.18
C LEU A 113 -13.42 3.32 8.89
N ASN A 114 -14.28 4.29 8.56
CA ASN A 114 -14.22 5.66 9.07
C ASN A 114 -14.18 5.72 10.61
N GLY A 115 -13.13 6.35 11.13
CA GLY A 115 -12.95 6.54 12.57
C GLY A 115 -12.70 5.27 13.39
N LYS A 116 -12.66 4.08 12.75
CA LYS A 116 -12.39 2.81 13.44
C LYS A 116 -10.95 2.77 13.94
N LEU A 117 -10.73 2.04 15.03
CA LEU A 117 -9.39 1.74 15.51
C LEU A 117 -8.76 0.71 14.59
N LEU A 118 -7.60 1.04 14.02
CA LEU A 118 -6.89 0.20 13.06
C LEU A 118 -6.64 -1.22 13.61
N ARG A 119 -6.29 -1.32 14.89
CA ARG A 119 -6.03 -2.59 15.60
C ARG A 119 -7.29 -3.44 15.85
N GLU A 120 -8.48 -2.88 15.68
CA GLU A 120 -9.76 -3.55 15.93
C GLU A 120 -10.42 -4.03 14.64
N ILE A 121 -9.76 -3.85 13.50
CA ILE A 121 -10.24 -4.34 12.21
C ILE A 121 -9.98 -5.85 12.16
N PRO A 122 -11.03 -6.70 12.16
CA PRO A 122 -10.85 -8.13 12.01
C PRO A 122 -10.31 -8.45 10.62
N ASP A 123 -9.49 -9.51 10.54
CA ASP A 123 -8.90 -9.98 9.28
C ASP A 123 -8.26 -8.85 8.47
N ALA A 124 -7.48 -7.99 9.13
CA ALA A 124 -6.93 -6.76 8.54
C ALA A 124 -6.12 -7.00 7.24
N ASN A 125 -5.56 -8.20 7.06
CA ASN A 125 -4.89 -8.63 5.84
C ASN A 125 -5.84 -8.96 4.67
N GLN A 126 -7.15 -8.85 4.85
CA GLN A 126 -8.17 -9.09 3.83
C GLN A 126 -9.10 -7.89 3.63
N VAL A 127 -8.98 -6.85 4.46
CA VAL A 127 -9.81 -5.65 4.41
C VAL A 127 -9.11 -4.54 3.62
N PRO A 128 -9.58 -4.16 2.42
CA PRO A 128 -9.02 -3.04 1.67
C PRO A 128 -9.21 -1.70 2.40
N LEU A 129 -8.18 -0.87 2.45
CA LEU A 129 -8.21 0.52 2.94
C LEU A 129 -8.30 1.52 1.80
N VAL A 130 -7.34 1.45 0.87
CA VAL A 130 -7.24 2.31 -0.30
C VAL A 130 -6.97 1.42 -1.50
N PHE A 131 -7.71 1.59 -2.58
CA PHE A 131 -7.57 0.78 -3.78
C PHE A 131 -7.85 1.63 -5.01
N ASP A 132 -7.31 1.21 -6.15
CA ASP A 132 -7.71 1.79 -7.43
C ASP A 132 -9.19 1.50 -7.70
N ASP A 133 -9.99 2.49 -8.07
CA ASP A 133 -11.45 2.41 -8.19
C ASP A 133 -11.91 1.65 -9.47
N PRO A 134 -12.27 0.36 -9.37
CA PRO A 134 -12.68 -0.41 -10.54
C PRO A 134 -14.07 0.00 -11.08
N TYR A 135 -14.83 0.80 -10.33
CA TYR A 135 -16.19 1.18 -10.70
C TYR A 135 -16.24 2.41 -11.62
N THR A 136 -15.12 3.12 -11.75
CA THR A 136 -15.00 4.33 -12.57
C THR A 136 -14.41 4.07 -13.96
N GLY A 137 -13.81 2.90 -14.16
CA GLY A 137 -13.28 2.46 -15.45
C GLY A 137 -12.62 1.10 -15.36
N ASP A 138 -12.34 0.51 -16.53
CA ASP A 138 -11.68 -0.79 -16.60
C ASP A 138 -10.16 -0.62 -16.65
N HIS A 139 -9.48 -1.43 -15.85
CA HIS A 139 -8.04 -1.63 -16.02
C HIS A 139 -7.86 -2.46 -17.27
N GLY A 140 -7.08 -1.98 -18.25
CA GLY A 140 -6.85 -2.74 -19.49
C GLY A 140 -6.28 -4.16 -19.25
N ASP A 141 -5.69 -4.40 -18.09
CA ASP A 141 -5.19 -5.70 -17.62
C ASP A 141 -6.07 -6.38 -16.55
N ARG A 142 -7.19 -5.75 -16.16
CA ARG A 142 -8.13 -6.17 -15.11
C ARG A 142 -7.47 -6.40 -13.75
N GLN A 143 -6.41 -5.67 -13.45
CA GLN A 143 -5.67 -5.75 -12.19
C GLN A 143 -5.76 -4.44 -11.41
N CYS A 144 -6.08 -4.52 -10.12
CA CYS A 144 -6.14 -3.38 -9.23
C CYS A 144 -5.04 -3.48 -8.16
N ALA A 145 -4.37 -2.36 -7.90
CA ALA A 145 -3.49 -2.23 -6.75
C ALA A 145 -4.33 -1.90 -5.49
N VAL A 146 -4.06 -2.60 -4.39
CA VAL A 146 -4.81 -2.50 -3.15
C VAL A 146 -3.86 -2.36 -1.96
N LEU A 147 -4.18 -1.44 -1.04
CA LEU A 147 -3.62 -1.34 0.30
C LEU A 147 -4.60 -1.99 1.28
N TYR A 148 -4.12 -2.96 2.07
CA TYR A 148 -4.92 -3.62 3.11
C TYR A 148 -4.73 -2.98 4.49
N ALA A 149 -5.63 -3.27 5.42
CA ALA A 149 -5.67 -2.68 6.76
C ALA A 149 -4.49 -3.05 7.67
N ASP A 150 -3.74 -4.10 7.35
CA ASP A 150 -2.47 -4.43 8.01
C ASP A 150 -1.26 -3.71 7.38
N GLY A 151 -1.46 -2.96 6.30
CA GLY A 151 -0.45 -2.16 5.63
C GLY A 151 0.25 -2.83 4.46
N HIS A 152 -0.02 -4.11 4.17
CA HIS A 152 0.56 -4.71 2.97
C HIS A 152 -0.17 -4.23 1.71
N THR A 153 0.53 -4.32 0.59
CA THR A 153 0.01 -3.95 -0.73
C THR A 153 0.01 -5.17 -1.62
N ALA A 154 -1.02 -5.32 -2.44
CA ALA A 154 -1.11 -6.39 -3.42
C ALA A 154 -1.69 -5.88 -4.74
N VAL A 155 -1.46 -6.65 -5.80
CA VAL A 155 -2.17 -6.52 -7.06
C VAL A 155 -3.13 -7.70 -7.14
N VAL A 156 -4.42 -7.41 -7.33
CA VAL A 156 -5.49 -8.41 -7.38
C VAL A 156 -6.33 -8.21 -8.62
N SER A 157 -7.06 -9.23 -9.05
CA SER A 157 -8.04 -9.06 -10.13
C SER A 157 -9.18 -8.16 -9.68
N THR A 158 -9.72 -7.34 -10.59
CA THR A 158 -10.91 -6.50 -10.38
C THR A 158 -12.05 -7.28 -9.71
N ASP A 159 -12.42 -8.44 -10.26
CA ASP A 159 -13.51 -9.29 -9.75
C ASP A 159 -13.30 -9.75 -8.29
N ARG A 160 -12.03 -9.89 -7.87
CA ARG A 160 -11.70 -10.28 -6.49
C ARG A 160 -11.92 -9.09 -5.56
N LEU A 161 -11.47 -7.91 -5.97
CA LEU A 161 -11.63 -6.68 -5.21
C LEU A 161 -13.12 -6.33 -5.06
N GLU A 162 -13.91 -6.42 -6.14
CA GLU A 162 -15.35 -6.18 -6.11
C GLU A 162 -16.07 -7.09 -5.11
N LYS A 163 -15.80 -8.40 -5.15
CA LYS A 163 -16.35 -9.36 -4.17
C LYS A 163 -15.95 -9.03 -2.72
N GLN A 164 -14.70 -8.59 -2.51
CA GLN A 164 -14.25 -8.16 -1.19
C GLN A 164 -15.02 -6.91 -0.73
N MET A 165 -15.23 -5.93 -1.60
CA MET A 165 -15.96 -4.71 -1.27
C MET A 165 -17.45 -4.93 -1.07
N GLU A 166 -18.07 -5.84 -1.83
CA GLU A 166 -19.46 -6.26 -1.63
C GLU A 166 -19.65 -6.91 -0.27
N ALA A 167 -18.75 -7.82 0.13
CA ALA A 167 -18.79 -8.47 1.44
C ALA A 167 -18.59 -7.51 2.62
N LEU A 168 -17.92 -6.38 2.38
CA LEU A 168 -17.68 -5.34 3.39
C LEU A 168 -18.75 -4.24 3.39
N SER A 169 -19.59 -4.17 2.36
CA SER A 169 -20.73 -3.27 2.34
C SER A 169 -21.65 -3.62 3.50
N PRO A 170 -22.10 -2.64 4.31
CA PRO A 170 -23.11 -2.89 5.32
C PRO A 170 -24.37 -3.35 4.59
N VAL A 171 -24.59 -4.67 4.54
CA VAL A 171 -25.87 -5.26 4.12
C VAL A 171 -26.91 -4.51 4.94
N SER A 172 -27.75 -3.73 4.26
CA SER A 172 -28.74 -2.89 4.91
C SER A 172 -29.47 -3.74 5.94
N ALA A 173 -29.26 -3.42 7.22
CA ALA A 173 -29.84 -4.12 8.37
C ALA A 173 -31.33 -3.78 8.47
N SER A 174 -32.05 -4.05 7.38
CA SER A 174 -33.47 -3.86 7.18
C SER A 174 -34.07 -5.09 6.51
N GLU A 175 -33.68 -6.28 6.95
CA GLU A 175 -34.72 -7.30 7.12
C GLU A 175 -35.35 -7.06 8.48
N SER A 176 -36.29 -6.11 8.47
CA SER A 176 -37.42 -6.04 9.36
C SER A 176 -38.11 -7.40 9.42
N ARG A 177 -37.57 -8.33 10.22
CA ARG A 177 -38.35 -9.46 10.72
C ARG A 177 -39.37 -8.87 11.67
N GLY A 178 -40.50 -8.50 11.09
CA GLY A 178 -41.73 -8.22 11.78
C GLY A 178 -42.05 -9.38 12.71
N ALA A 179 -41.82 -9.17 14.00
CA ALA A 179 -42.66 -9.77 15.02
C ALA A 179 -44.00 -9.02 14.96
N LYS A 180 -44.93 -9.55 14.18
CA LYS A 180 -46.36 -9.35 14.46
C LYS A 180 -46.76 -10.47 15.41
N ASP A 181 -47.12 -10.03 16.61
CA ASP A 181 -48.14 -10.54 17.54
C ASP A 181 -48.33 -12.06 17.69
#